data_AF-A0A954FTE9-F1
#
_entry.id   AF-A0A954FTE9-F1
#
_cell.length_a   1.000
_cell.length_b   1.000
_cell.length_c   1.000
_cell.angle_alpha   90.00
_cell.angle_beta   90.00
_cell.angle_gamma   90.00
#
_symmetry.space_group_name_H-M   'P 1'
#
loop_
_entity.id
_entity.type
_entity.pdbx_description
1 polymer ?
#
loop_
_entity_poly.entity_id
_entity_poly.type
_entity_poly.pdbx_seq_one_letter_code
_entity_poly.pdbx_strand_id
1 'polypeptide(L)'
;MAISSVTSAMNTALLSIDRSSQRVAQIAENVTYGIQSETGDSSPLISSGIAELPLIKHQVAANVKVFETAESLFNTLLTQRRR
;
A
#
# COMPACT_ATOMS: atom_id res chain seq x y z
N MET A 1 26.03 -5.47 4.68
CA MET A 1 25.30 -4.79 3.58
C MET A 1 23.89 -5.35 3.31
N ALA A 2 23.63 -6.66 3.47
CA ALA A 2 22.29 -7.23 3.22
C ALA A 2 21.21 -6.74 4.21
N ILE A 3 21.52 -6.63 5.51
CA ILE A 3 20.54 -6.16 6.52
C ILE A 3 20.14 -4.71 6.26
N SER A 4 21.10 -3.83 5.96
CA SER A 4 20.82 -2.43 5.63
C SER A 4 19.97 -2.26 4.37
N SER A 5 20.09 -3.15 3.37
CA SER A 5 19.24 -3.10 2.17
C SER A 5 17.82 -3.58 2.47
N VAL A 6 17.65 -4.61 3.32
CA VAL A 6 16.34 -5.10 3.75
C VAL A 6 15.61 -4.04 4.58
N THR A 7 16.28 -3.41 5.54
CA THR A 7 15.70 -2.32 6.34
C THR A 7 15.29 -1.13 5.47
N SER A 8 16.10 -0.77 4.47
CA SER A 8 15.75 0.29 3.51
C SER A 8 14.51 -0.04 2.66
N ALA A 9 14.42 -1.28 2.17
CA ALA A 9 13.28 -1.77 1.40
C ALA A 9 12.00 -1.78 2.25
N MET A 10 12.07 -2.23 3.50
CA MET A 10 10.93 -2.19 4.44
C MET A 10 10.47 -0.76 4.72
N ASN A 11 11.39 0.19 4.93
CA ASN A 11 11.03 1.60 5.13
C ASN A 11 10.34 2.19 3.90
N THR A 12 10.79 1.83 2.70
CA THR A 12 10.15 2.26 1.45
C THR A 12 8.76 1.64 1.30
N ALA A 13 8.60 0.36 1.66
CA ALA A 13 7.32 -0.33 1.67
C ALA A 13 6.34 0.30 2.68
N LEU A 14 6.79 0.66 3.89
CA LEU A 14 5.99 1.38 4.89
C LEU A 14 5.48 2.72 4.34
N LEU A 15 6.39 3.55 3.81
CA LEU A 15 6.01 4.84 3.22
C LEU A 15 5.04 4.68 2.04
N SER A 16 5.21 3.63 1.25
CA SER A 16 4.28 3.32 0.16
C SER A 16 2.90 2.92 0.68
N ILE A 17 2.81 2.14 1.75
CA ILE A 17 1.53 1.77 2.38
C ILE A 17 0.82 3.01 2.91
N ASP A 18 1.54 3.93 3.58
CA ASP A 18 0.96 5.17 4.10
C ASP A 18 0.35 6.02 2.97
N ARG A 19 1.07 6.16 1.85
CA ARG A 19 0.57 6.87 0.66
C ARG A 19 -0.65 6.18 0.05
N SER A 20 -0.63 4.86 -0.08
CA SER A 20 -1.77 4.08 -0.55
C SER A 20 -3.00 4.27 0.34
N SER A 21 -2.81 4.28 1.67
CA SER A 21 -3.89 4.54 2.64
C SER A 21 -4.49 5.93 2.48
N GLN A 22 -3.65 6.97 2.38
CA GLN A 22 -4.10 8.34 2.12
C GLN A 22 -4.89 8.45 0.81
N ARG A 23 -4.44 7.77 -0.26
CA ARG A 23 -5.14 7.80 -1.55
C ARG A 23 -6.49 7.10 -1.48
N VAL A 24 -6.59 5.96 -0.80
CA VAL A 24 -7.87 5.28 -0.57
C VAL A 24 -8.83 6.16 0.22
N ALA A 25 -8.35 6.86 1.25
CA ALA A 25 -9.17 7.81 2.01
C ALA A 25 -9.72 8.95 1.13
N GLN A 26 -8.89 9.53 0.26
CA GLN A 26 -9.34 10.55 -0.72
C GLN A 26 -10.38 10.00 -1.70
N ILE A 27 -10.19 8.77 -2.18
CA ILE A 27 -11.16 8.13 -3.08
C ILE A 27 -12.50 7.93 -2.35
N ALA A 28 -12.46 7.44 -1.10
CA ALA A 28 -13.66 7.27 -0.29
C ALA A 28 -14.38 8.60 0.00
N GLU A 29 -13.62 9.67 0.26
CA GLU A 29 -14.14 11.01 0.44
C GLU A 29 -14.79 11.52 -0.86
N ASN A 30 -14.13 11.36 -2.01
CA ASN A 30 -14.68 11.72 -3.32
C ASN A 30 -15.95 10.93 -3.66
N VAL A 31 -16.01 9.64 -3.34
CA VAL A 31 -17.22 8.82 -3.49
C VAL A 31 -18.33 9.32 -2.58
N THR A 32 -18.01 9.67 -1.33
CA THR A 32 -18.99 10.21 -0.37
C THR A 32 -19.55 11.54 -0.84
N TYR A 33 -18.70 12.48 -1.26
CA TYR A 33 -19.13 13.74 -1.88
C TYR A 33 -19.95 13.49 -3.13
N GLY A 34 -19.53 12.53 -3.95
CA GLY A 34 -20.22 12.11 -5.16
C GLY A 34 -21.64 11.63 -4.91
N ILE A 35 -21.83 10.74 -3.93
CA ILE A 35 -23.15 10.23 -3.51
C ILE A 35 -24.00 11.36 -2.93
N GLN A 36 -23.40 12.26 -2.13
CA GLN A 36 -24.09 13.46 -1.63
C GLN A 36 -24.47 14.44 -2.76
N SER A 37 -23.68 14.50 -3.84
CA SER A 37 -23.96 15.36 -5.00
C SER A 37 -24.88 14.71 -6.03
N GLU A 38 -25.00 13.38 -6.06
CA GLU A 38 -25.88 12.61 -6.94
C GLU A 38 -27.37 12.69 -6.53
N THR A 39 -27.72 13.43 -5.48
CA THR A 39 -29.03 14.09 -5.41
C THR A 39 -29.21 15.21 -6.46
N GLY A 40 -28.25 15.39 -7.38
CA GLY A 40 -28.25 16.43 -8.41
C GLY A 40 -27.54 16.09 -9.73
N ASP A 41 -26.36 15.47 -9.77
CA ASP A 41 -25.70 14.97 -11.00
C ASP A 41 -24.41 14.16 -10.67
N SER A 42 -24.11 13.12 -11.44
CA SER A 42 -22.94 12.23 -11.24
C SER A 42 -21.62 12.92 -11.57
N SER A 43 -20.72 13.03 -10.59
CA SER A 43 -19.46 13.79 -10.69
C SER A 43 -18.30 12.98 -11.30
N PRO A 44 -17.58 13.49 -12.32
CA PRO A 44 -16.45 12.80 -12.96
C PRO A 44 -15.25 12.53 -12.03
N LEU A 45 -15.18 13.18 -10.86
CA LEU A 45 -14.16 12.93 -9.82
C LEU A 45 -14.26 11.53 -9.19
N ILE A 46 -15.45 10.92 -9.19
CA ILE A 46 -15.69 9.59 -8.61
C ILE A 46 -15.07 8.51 -9.52
N SER A 47 -15.23 8.64 -10.84
CA SER A 47 -14.82 7.57 -11.77
C SER A 47 -13.30 7.44 -11.87
N SER A 48 -12.54 8.54 -11.78
CA SER A 48 -11.08 8.50 -11.83
C SER A 48 -10.47 7.91 -10.55
N GLY A 49 -11.03 8.24 -9.37
CA GLY A 49 -10.56 7.70 -8.10
C GLY A 49 -10.78 6.20 -7.96
N ILE A 50 -11.97 5.69 -8.33
CA ILE A 50 -12.28 4.25 -8.27
C ILE A 50 -11.39 3.45 -9.22
N ALA A 51 -11.08 3.99 -10.41
CA ALA A 51 -10.21 3.33 -11.39
C ALA A 51 -8.77 3.10 -10.88
N GLU A 52 -8.33 3.86 -9.88
CA GLU A 52 -7.00 3.71 -9.26
C GLU A 52 -6.96 2.63 -8.17
N LEU A 53 -8.10 2.18 -7.63
CA LEU A 53 -8.14 1.17 -6.55
C LEU A 53 -7.44 -0.16 -6.90
N PRO A 54 -7.56 -0.72 -8.13
CA PRO A 54 -6.81 -1.91 -8.51
C PRO A 54 -5.29 -1.71 -8.46
N LEU A 55 -4.79 -0.55 -8.89
CA LEU A 55 -3.36 -0.24 -8.84
C LEU A 55 -2.87 -0.14 -7.39
N ILE A 56 -3.64 0.52 -6.53
CA ILE A 56 -3.33 0.63 -5.10
C ILE A 56 -3.29 -0.77 -4.45
N LYS A 57 -4.24 -1.65 -4.78
CA LYS A 57 -4.25 -3.04 -4.30
C LYS A 57 -2.98 -3.78 -4.71
N HIS A 58 -2.53 -3.63 -5.95
CA HIS A 58 -1.29 -4.25 -6.42
C HIS A 58 -0.05 -3.71 -5.70
N GLN A 59 0.02 -2.40 -5.44
CA GLN A 59 1.11 -1.79 -4.68
C GLN A 59 1.17 -2.31 -3.23
N VAL A 60 0.02 -2.39 -2.55
CA VAL A 60 -0.06 -2.95 -1.19
C VAL A 60 0.38 -4.42 -1.18
N ALA A 61 -0.06 -5.24 -2.14
CA ALA A 61 0.35 -6.63 -2.25
C ALA A 61 1.86 -6.79 -2.49
N ALA A 62 2.46 -5.91 -3.29
CA ALA A 62 3.92 -5.89 -3.49
C ALA A 62 4.65 -5.52 -2.19
N ASN A 63 4.16 -4.53 -1.44
CA ASN A 63 4.74 -4.13 -0.15
C ASN A 63 4.67 -5.27 0.88
N VAL A 64 3.57 -6.02 0.95
CA VAL A 64 3.45 -7.20 1.83
C VAL A 64 4.54 -8.22 1.53
N LYS A 65 4.81 -8.52 0.24
CA LYS A 65 5.88 -9.44 -0.15
C LYS A 65 7.28 -8.98 0.31
N VAL A 66 7.51 -7.68 0.41
CA VAL A 66 8.77 -7.14 0.96
C VAL A 66 8.92 -7.52 2.42
N PHE A 67 7.85 -7.43 3.23
CA PHE A 67 7.87 -7.82 4.63
C PHE A 67 8.02 -9.34 4.80
N GLU A 68 7.29 -10.15 4.03
CA GLU A 68 7.43 -11.62 4.04
C GLU A 68 8.86 -12.06 3.69
N THR A 69 9.47 -11.41 2.70
CA THR A 69 10.85 -11.68 2.30
C THR A 69 11.82 -11.28 3.41
N ALA A 70 11.61 -10.11 4.04
CA ALA A 70 12.43 -9.65 5.15
C ALA A 70 12.38 -10.61 6.35
N GLU A 71 11.19 -11.10 6.70
CA GLU A 71 10.99 -12.10 7.74
C GLU A 71 11.73 -13.40 7.43
N SER A 72 11.59 -13.92 6.21
CA SER A 72 12.27 -15.15 5.77
C SER A 72 13.80 -15.04 5.86
N LEU A 73 14.36 -13.89 5.44
CA LEU A 73 15.79 -13.62 5.56
C LEU A 73 16.24 -13.53 7.01
N PHE A 74 15.46 -12.87 7.88
CA PHE A 74 15.78 -12.76 9.29
C PHE A 74 15.78 -14.13 9.98
N ASN A 75 14.76 -14.95 9.71
CA ASN A 75 14.65 -16.31 10.24
C ASN A 75 15.83 -17.20 9.77
N THR A 76 16.27 -17.04 8.53
CA THR A 76 17.45 -17.75 8.01
C THR A 76 18.72 -17.37 8.78
N LEU A 77 18.94 -16.07 9.00
CA LEU A 77 20.10 -15.57 9.75
C LEU A 77 20.09 -16.03 11.22
N LEU A 78 18.93 -16.01 11.87
CA LEU A 78 18.78 -16.51 13.25
C LEU A 78 19.07 -18.01 13.34
N THR A 79 18.64 -18.79 12.35
CA THR A 79 18.84 -20.24 12.32
C THR A 79 20.31 -20.60 12.08
N GLN A 80 21.01 -19.85 11.22
CA GLN A 80 22.44 -20.02 10.99
C GLN A 80 23.28 -19.70 12.24
N ARG A 81 22.90 -18.69 13.03
CA ARG A 81 23.63 -18.30 14.25
C ARG A 81 23.52 -19.31 15.39
N ARG A 82 22.55 -20.23 15.35
CA ARG A 82 22.34 -21.27 16.37
C ARG A 82 23.10 -22.58 16.10
N ARG A 83 23.73 -22.73 14.92
CA ARG A 83 24.58 -23.87 14.56
C ARG A 83 26.05 -23.47 14.67
#